data_AF-A0A845K287-F1
#
_entry.id   AF-A0A845K287-F1
#
_cell.length_a   1.000
_cell.length_b   1.000
_cell.length_c   1.000
_cell.angle_alpha   90.00
_cell.angle_beta   90.00
_cell.angle_gamma   90.00
#
_symmetry.space_group_name_H-M   'P 1'
#
loop_
_entity.id
_entity.type
_entity.pdbx_description
1 polymer ?
#
loop_
_entity_poly.entity_id
_entity_poly.type
_entity_poly.pdbx_seq_one_letter_code
_entity_poly.pdbx_strand_id
1 'polypeptide(L)'
;DEGCELGNMFTACVAADSDPATPTIKAHAGDNVMINVFGAHNEQNQMFNVDGHQWRRHLNQEGSDMIDVEEFGGSEYIQAFVNAGGTYKNPGTYLWMNGRTPYQQAGQWGYMKVLPAGDRSILPLGKATVKGVKTASQPDEAEKSASNEAGDDKLSMR
;
A
#
# COMPACT_ATOMS: atom_id res chain seq x y z
N ASP A 1 7.42 15.44 29.42
CA ASP A 1 6.41 14.61 28.76
C ASP A 1 6.42 14.84 27.25
N GLU A 2 7.30 14.12 26.54
CA GLU A 2 7.45 14.21 25.08
C GLU A 2 6.44 13.30 24.34
N GLY A 3 5.22 13.15 24.86
CA GLY A 3 4.19 12.30 24.25
C GLY A 3 4.51 10.79 24.19
N CYS A 4 5.63 10.33 24.74
CA CYS A 4 6.07 8.92 24.79
C CYS A 4 5.39 8.07 25.85
N GLU A 5 4.17 8.42 26.25
CA GLU A 5 3.41 7.60 27.18
C GLU A 5 2.87 6.34 26.48
N LEU A 6 2.65 5.27 27.24
CA LEU A 6 2.14 4.00 26.69
C LEU A 6 0.83 4.17 25.90
N GLY A 7 0.01 5.17 26.24
CA GLY A 7 -1.21 5.51 25.52
C GLY A 7 -0.99 5.97 24.07
N ASN A 8 0.21 6.44 23.73
CA ASN A 8 0.56 6.99 22.42
C ASN A 8 1.64 6.16 21.71
N MET A 9 1.77 4.87 22.03
CA MET A 9 2.87 4.01 21.52
C MET A 9 2.93 3.87 19.99
N PHE A 10 1.81 4.10 19.28
CA PHE A 10 1.75 4.12 17.82
C PHE A 10 1.77 5.53 17.23
N THR A 11 2.07 6.54 18.04
CA THR A 11 2.27 7.92 17.61
C THR A 11 3.75 8.25 17.74
N ALA A 12 4.24 9.16 16.89
CA ALA A 12 5.58 9.68 17.08
C ALA A 12 5.68 10.38 18.46
N CYS A 13 6.60 9.89 19.29
CA CYS A 13 7.13 10.66 20.42
C CYS A 13 7.59 12.04 19.92
N VAL A 14 7.36 13.10 20.69
CA VAL A 14 7.63 14.51 20.32
C VAL A 14 9.14 14.76 20.19
N ALA A 15 9.67 14.35 19.04
CA ALA A 15 10.90 14.76 18.35
C ALA A 15 10.84 14.37 16.85
N ALA A 16 9.72 13.83 16.37
CA ALA A 16 9.46 13.62 14.96
C ALA A 16 8.10 14.25 14.62
N ASP A 17 8.12 15.47 14.07
CA ASP A 17 6.99 16.08 13.35
C ASP A 17 6.62 15.29 12.06
N SER A 18 7.01 14.02 12.00
CA SER A 18 7.01 13.19 10.81
C SER A 18 6.35 11.84 11.07
N ASP A 19 5.84 11.26 10.00
CA ASP A 19 5.36 9.88 9.97
C ASP A 19 6.44 8.91 10.50
N PRO A 20 6.06 7.71 11.00
CA PRO A 20 7.01 6.69 11.42
C PRO A 20 8.02 6.41 10.30
N ALA A 21 9.19 5.88 10.67
CA ALA A 21 10.23 5.54 9.70
C ALA A 21 9.76 4.51 8.65
N THR A 22 8.71 3.76 8.95
CA THR A 22 8.09 2.84 8.01
C THR A 22 7.24 3.57 6.96
N PRO A 23 7.15 3.03 5.72
CA PRO A 23 6.35 3.66 4.68
C PRO A 23 4.89 3.82 5.09
N THR A 24 4.35 5.02 4.86
CA THR A 24 2.92 5.30 5.01
C THR A 24 2.19 4.97 3.71
N ILE A 25 1.25 4.03 3.78
CA ILE A 25 0.36 3.68 2.67
C ILE A 25 -0.73 4.77 2.60
N LYS A 26 -0.96 5.36 1.43
CA LYS A 26 -2.03 6.34 1.22
C LYS A 26 -2.94 5.89 0.09
N ALA A 27 -4.25 5.98 0.31
CA ALA A 27 -5.27 5.68 -0.69
C ALA A 27 -6.51 6.54 -0.41
N HIS A 28 -7.37 6.74 -1.40
CA HIS A 28 -8.67 7.35 -1.18
C HIS A 28 -9.67 6.31 -0.68
N ALA A 29 -10.65 6.77 0.10
CA ALA A 29 -11.74 5.92 0.57
C ALA A 29 -12.43 5.18 -0.58
N GLY A 30 -12.46 3.85 -0.49
CA GLY A 30 -13.03 2.98 -1.52
C GLY A 30 -12.09 2.54 -2.62
N ASP A 31 -10.81 2.95 -2.60
CA ASP A 31 -9.81 2.42 -3.52
C ASP A 31 -9.58 0.92 -3.26
N ASN A 32 -9.37 0.18 -4.35
CA ASN A 32 -8.91 -1.20 -4.28
C ASN A 32 -7.40 -1.23 -4.10
N VAL A 33 -6.94 -1.71 -2.95
CA VAL A 33 -5.52 -1.75 -2.58
C VAL A 33 -5.08 -3.21 -2.43
N MET A 34 -3.98 -3.57 -3.10
CA MET A 34 -3.32 -4.85 -2.90
C MET A 34 -2.01 -4.62 -2.14
N ILE A 35 -1.91 -5.19 -0.95
CA ILE A 35 -0.68 -5.18 -0.16
C ILE A 35 -0.03 -6.55 -0.29
N ASN A 36 1.12 -6.59 -0.95
CA ASN A 36 1.92 -7.80 -1.11
C ASN A 36 2.98 -7.83 0.00
N VAL A 37 2.87 -8.80 0.90
CA VAL A 37 3.79 -8.98 2.02
C VAL A 37 4.65 -10.20 1.74
N PHE A 38 5.96 -10.07 1.88
CA PHE A 38 6.91 -11.14 1.61
C PHE A 38 7.71 -11.45 2.87
N GLY A 39 7.67 -12.70 3.31
CA GLY A 39 8.56 -13.21 4.35
C GLY A 39 9.95 -13.43 3.78
N ALA A 40 10.77 -12.38 3.67
CA ALA A 40 12.08 -12.48 3.02
C ALA A 40 12.98 -13.56 3.68
N HIS A 41 13.15 -13.50 5.00
CA HIS A 41 13.92 -14.47 5.77
C HIS A 41 13.53 -14.41 7.25
N ASN A 42 13.06 -15.53 7.81
CA ASN A 42 12.86 -15.70 9.24
C ASN A 42 12.60 -17.18 9.58
N GLU A 43 13.09 -17.64 10.74
CA GLU A 43 12.76 -18.97 11.29
C GLU A 43 11.46 -18.97 12.11
N GLN A 44 10.93 -17.79 12.43
CA GLN A 44 9.72 -17.60 13.22
C GLN A 44 8.60 -17.07 12.34
N ASN A 45 7.38 -17.56 12.62
CA ASN A 45 6.18 -17.11 11.93
C ASN A 45 5.83 -15.67 12.35
N GLN A 46 5.29 -14.93 11.39
CA GLN A 46 4.85 -13.55 11.50
C GLN A 46 3.36 -13.46 11.21
N MET A 47 2.69 -12.40 11.65
CA MET A 47 1.27 -12.22 11.44
C MET A 47 1.04 -10.83 10.88
N PHE A 48 0.54 -10.70 9.65
CA PHE A 48 0.24 -9.39 9.07
C PHE A 48 -1.22 -9.04 9.29
N ASN A 49 -1.48 -7.84 9.82
CA ASN A 49 -2.83 -7.31 9.97
C ASN A 49 -2.91 -5.83 9.57
N VAL A 50 -4.12 -5.40 9.18
CA VAL A 50 -4.46 -4.00 8.92
C VAL A 50 -5.74 -3.67 9.67
N ASP A 51 -5.68 -2.72 10.60
CA ASP A 51 -6.81 -2.36 11.43
C ASP A 51 -8.01 -1.91 10.60
N GLY A 52 -9.20 -2.37 10.98
CA GLY A 52 -10.45 -2.01 10.32
C GLY A 52 -10.60 -2.55 8.89
N HIS A 53 -9.65 -3.35 8.39
CA HIS A 53 -9.67 -3.93 7.06
C HIS A 53 -9.73 -5.45 7.14
N GLN A 54 -10.47 -6.04 6.21
CA GLN A 54 -10.55 -7.47 6.02
C GLN A 54 -10.33 -7.78 4.54
N TRP A 55 -9.74 -8.93 4.26
CA TRP A 55 -9.56 -9.47 2.91
C TRP A 55 -9.99 -10.93 2.87
N ARG A 56 -10.22 -11.45 1.66
CA ARG A 56 -10.49 -12.88 1.47
C ARG A 56 -9.20 -13.66 1.65
N ARG A 57 -9.23 -14.74 2.44
CA ARG A 57 -8.10 -15.66 2.61
C ARG A 57 -7.58 -16.20 1.28
N HIS A 58 -8.49 -16.54 0.36
CA HIS A 58 -8.13 -16.98 -0.99
C HIS A 58 -8.52 -15.91 -2.01
N LEU A 59 -7.50 -15.38 -2.70
CA LEU A 59 -7.69 -14.37 -3.74
C LEU A 59 -8.61 -14.91 -4.84
N ASN A 60 -9.60 -14.10 -5.25
CA ASN A 60 -10.59 -14.42 -6.29
C ASN A 60 -11.50 -15.63 -6.03
N GLN A 61 -11.52 -16.18 -4.81
CA GLN A 61 -12.46 -17.22 -4.43
C GLN A 61 -13.70 -16.61 -3.78
N GLU A 62 -14.81 -16.60 -4.53
CA GLU A 62 -16.11 -16.19 -3.98
C GLU A 62 -16.50 -17.07 -2.79
N GLY A 63 -17.05 -16.45 -1.74
CA GLY A 63 -17.41 -17.15 -0.50
C GLY A 63 -16.24 -17.55 0.41
N SER A 64 -14.98 -17.29 0.03
CA SER A 64 -13.85 -17.47 0.94
C SER A 64 -13.98 -16.58 2.17
N ASP A 65 -13.56 -17.12 3.32
CA ASP A 65 -13.56 -16.43 4.61
C ASP A 65 -12.87 -15.08 4.51
N MET A 66 -13.49 -14.08 5.15
CA MET A 66 -12.89 -12.78 5.37
C MET A 66 -12.02 -12.85 6.63
N ILE A 67 -10.77 -12.45 6.50
CA ILE A 67 -9.79 -12.42 7.58
C ILE A 67 -9.23 -11.00 7.72
N ASP A 68 -8.87 -10.61 8.94
CA ASP A 68 -8.19 -9.36 9.28
C ASP A 68 -6.71 -9.55 9.60
N VAL A 69 -6.28 -10.80 9.77
CA VAL A 69 -4.91 -11.21 10.05
C VAL A 69 -4.57 -12.50 9.31
N GLU A 70 -3.36 -12.57 8.77
CA GLU A 70 -2.83 -13.77 8.13
C GLU A 70 -1.40 -14.05 8.57
N GLU A 71 -1.12 -15.31 8.87
CA GLU A 71 0.21 -15.79 9.25
C GLU A 71 1.06 -16.05 8.00
N PHE A 72 2.36 -15.73 8.08
CA PHE A 72 3.33 -16.07 7.06
C PHE A 72 4.69 -16.38 7.67
N GLY A 73 5.39 -17.34 7.08
CA GLY A 73 6.75 -17.73 7.41
C GLY A 73 7.80 -17.21 6.42
N GLY A 74 9.04 -17.64 6.59
CA GLY A 74 10.11 -17.37 5.64
C GLY A 74 9.83 -18.00 4.27
N SER A 75 10.13 -17.26 3.20
CA SER A 75 9.85 -17.58 1.80
C SER A 75 8.36 -17.68 1.42
N GLU A 76 7.44 -17.30 2.31
CA GLU A 76 6.01 -17.20 2.02
C GLU A 76 5.61 -15.76 1.68
N TYR A 77 4.40 -15.61 1.13
CA TYR A 77 3.86 -14.30 0.80
C TYR A 77 2.35 -14.24 1.05
N ILE A 78 1.87 -13.04 1.38
CA ILE A 78 0.45 -12.73 1.53
C ILE A 78 0.06 -11.71 0.47
N GLN A 79 -1.12 -11.89 -0.12
CA GLN A 79 -1.75 -10.92 -1.00
C GLN A 79 -3.04 -10.40 -0.34
N ALA A 80 -2.90 -9.37 0.49
CA ALA A 80 -4.04 -8.75 1.14
C ALA A 80 -4.74 -7.78 0.18
N PHE A 81 -5.84 -8.22 -0.43
CA PHE A 81 -6.69 -7.38 -1.28
C PHE A 81 -7.79 -6.73 -0.44
N VAL A 82 -7.65 -5.43 -0.16
CA VAL A 82 -8.50 -4.67 0.74
C VAL A 82 -9.17 -3.48 0.02
N ASN A 83 -10.33 -3.07 0.52
CA ASN A 83 -10.93 -1.79 0.17
C ASN A 83 -10.45 -0.74 1.16
N ALA A 84 -9.89 0.36 0.69
CA ALA A 84 -9.40 1.43 1.56
C ALA A 84 -10.55 2.03 2.40
N GLY A 85 -10.38 2.00 3.73
CA GLY A 85 -11.38 2.37 4.72
C GLY A 85 -12.28 1.20 5.18
N GLY A 86 -11.91 -0.03 4.82
CA GLY A 86 -12.63 -1.25 5.15
C GLY A 86 -14.00 -1.37 4.48
N THR A 87 -14.86 -2.22 5.05
CA THR A 87 -16.23 -2.49 4.55
C THR A 87 -17.06 -1.22 4.34
N TYR A 88 -16.85 -0.21 5.18
CA TYR A 88 -17.62 1.04 5.17
C TYR A 88 -16.91 2.20 4.48
N LYS A 89 -15.69 1.99 3.96
CA LYS A 89 -14.90 3.01 3.24
C LYS A 89 -14.70 4.28 4.08
N ASN A 90 -14.44 4.11 5.36
CA ASN A 90 -14.26 5.23 6.27
C ASN A 90 -12.89 5.88 6.05
N PRO A 91 -12.81 7.20 5.81
CA PRO A 91 -11.55 7.92 5.86
C PRO A 91 -10.98 7.91 7.28
N GLY A 92 -9.65 7.82 7.40
CA GLY A 92 -8.97 7.76 8.69
C GLY A 92 -7.53 7.26 8.59
N THR A 93 -6.83 7.30 9.71
CA THR A 93 -5.52 6.68 9.85
C THR A 93 -5.68 5.32 10.52
N TYR A 94 -5.28 4.28 9.83
CA TYR A 94 -5.28 2.90 10.29
C TYR A 94 -3.84 2.43 10.51
N LEU A 95 -3.68 1.39 11.31
CA LEU A 95 -2.41 0.75 11.56
C LEU A 95 -2.31 -0.51 10.70
N TRP A 96 -1.24 -0.66 9.92
CA TRP A 96 -0.77 -1.98 9.53
C TRP A 96 0.29 -2.40 10.54
N MET A 97 0.28 -3.66 10.97
CA MET A 97 1.24 -4.13 11.96
C MET A 97 1.49 -5.63 11.86
N ASN A 98 2.58 -6.04 12.53
CA ASN A 98 2.76 -7.43 12.89
C ASN A 98 1.99 -7.73 14.18
N GLY A 99 1.05 -8.67 14.14
CA GLY A 99 0.25 -9.09 15.30
C GLY A 99 1.07 -9.75 16.41
N ARG A 100 2.32 -10.15 16.14
CA ARG A 100 3.25 -10.65 17.14
C ARG A 100 4.01 -9.49 17.79
N THR A 101 3.72 -9.28 19.08
CA THR A 101 4.24 -8.15 19.87
C THR A 101 5.75 -7.91 19.78
N PRO A 102 6.65 -8.92 19.78
CA PRO A 102 8.09 -8.64 19.65
C PRO A 102 8.47 -7.95 18.34
N TYR A 103 7.79 -8.27 17.23
CA TYR A 103 8.05 -7.63 15.94
C TYR A 103 7.44 -6.24 15.88
N GLN A 104 6.27 -6.05 16.48
CA GLN A 104 5.66 -4.74 16.63
C GLN A 104 6.55 -3.81 17.47
N GLN A 105 7.09 -4.29 18.59
CA GLN A 105 8.05 -3.56 19.43
C GLN A 105 9.35 -3.24 18.67
N ALA A 106 9.75 -4.11 17.75
CA ALA A 106 10.89 -3.89 16.86
C ALA A 106 10.58 -2.95 15.67
N GLY A 107 9.37 -2.40 15.58
CA GLY A 107 8.99 -1.42 14.56
C GLY A 107 8.33 -2.00 13.30
N GLN A 108 7.87 -3.25 13.31
CA GLN A 108 7.06 -3.81 12.21
C GLN A 108 5.61 -3.35 12.30
N TRP A 109 5.40 -2.05 12.08
CA TRP A 109 4.10 -1.42 11.98
C TRP A 109 4.23 -0.09 11.24
N GLY A 110 3.12 0.43 10.73
CA GLY A 110 3.07 1.73 10.08
C GLY A 110 1.65 2.14 9.74
N TYR A 111 1.50 3.31 9.12
CA TYR A 111 0.18 3.84 8.84
C TYR A 111 -0.37 3.44 7.47
N MET A 112 -1.67 3.21 7.43
CA MET A 112 -2.50 3.28 6.24
C MET A 112 -3.45 4.48 6.38
N LYS A 113 -3.15 5.57 5.68
CA LYS A 113 -3.97 6.79 5.66
C LYS A 113 -4.98 6.71 4.53
N VAL A 114 -6.24 6.59 4.89
CA VAL A 114 -7.38 6.59 3.97
C VAL A 114 -7.94 8.01 3.89
N LEU A 115 -7.78 8.62 2.73
CA LEU A 115 -8.14 10.02 2.49
C LEU A 115 -9.62 10.14 2.09
N PRO A 116 -10.31 11.22 2.47
CA PRO A 116 -11.67 11.48 1.99
C PRO A 116 -11.75 11.58 0.47
N ALA A 117 -12.91 11.23 -0.08
CA ALA A 117 -13.18 11.43 -1.51
C ALA A 117 -13.04 12.92 -1.87
N GLY A 118 -12.11 13.23 -2.79
CA GLY A 118 -11.84 14.60 -3.25
C GLY A 118 -10.54 15.22 -2.70
N ASP A 119 -9.86 14.57 -1.76
CA ASP A 119 -8.50 14.95 -1.38
C ASP A 119 -7.56 14.89 -2.59
N ARG A 120 -6.62 15.84 -2.71
CA ARG A 120 -5.72 15.97 -3.87
C ARG A 120 -4.24 15.85 -3.51
N SER A 121 -3.92 15.41 -2.30
CA SER A 121 -2.55 15.24 -1.83
C SER A 121 -1.83 14.05 -2.48
N ILE A 122 -2.59 13.10 -3.04
CA ILE A 122 -2.08 11.99 -3.84
C ILE A 122 -2.80 11.91 -5.18
N LEU A 123 -2.13 11.39 -6.19
CA LEU A 123 -2.74 11.07 -7.47
C LEU A 123 -3.70 9.89 -7.31
N PRO A 124 -4.79 9.84 -8.10
CA PRO A 124 -5.66 8.67 -8.13
C PRO A 124 -4.88 7.42 -8.58
N LEU A 125 -5.24 6.25 -8.03
CA LEU A 125 -4.67 4.97 -8.45
C LEU A 125 -5.10 4.65 -9.90
N GLY A 126 -4.20 4.95 -10.85
CA GLY A 126 -4.37 4.68 -12.28
C GLY A 126 -4.91 5.86 -13.10
N LYS A 127 -5.08 5.66 -14.42
CA LYS A 127 -5.69 6.63 -15.35
C LYS A 127 -7.20 6.84 -15.10
N ALA A 128 -7.71 6.41 -13.95
CA ALA A 128 -9.08 6.61 -13.54
C ALA A 128 -9.31 8.11 -13.31
N THR A 129 -9.77 8.78 -14.36
CA THR A 129 -10.38 10.09 -14.24
C THR A 129 -11.65 9.91 -13.44
N VAL A 130 -11.61 10.32 -12.16
CA VAL A 130 -12.83 10.45 -11.37
C VAL A 130 -13.74 11.42 -12.13
N LYS A 131 -14.88 10.93 -12.63
CA LYS A 131 -15.84 11.72 -13.40
C LYS A 131 -16.19 12.98 -12.58
N GLY A 132 -15.77 14.15 -13.05
CA GLY A 132 -16.06 15.44 -12.41
C GLY A 132 -14.98 16.02 -11.49
N VAL A 133 -13.81 15.40 -11.34
CA VAL A 133 -12.72 15.95 -10.51
C VAL A 133 -11.51 16.30 -11.37
N LYS A 134 -11.08 17.57 -11.33
CA LYS A 134 -9.84 18.03 -11.98
C LYS A 134 -8.64 17.52 -11.19
N THR A 135 -7.86 16.62 -11.79
CA THR A 135 -6.61 16.05 -11.23
C THR A 135 -5.49 17.10 -11.17
N ALA A 136 -4.56 16.95 -10.23
CA ALA A 136 -3.30 17.69 -10.24
C ALA A 136 -2.51 17.35 -11.53
N SER A 137 -1.97 18.38 -12.20
CA SER A 137 -1.23 18.22 -13.46
C SER A 137 -0.01 17.33 -13.25
N GLN A 138 0.06 16.21 -13.97
CA GLN A 138 1.33 15.52 -14.19
C GLN A 138 2.21 16.41 -15.07
N PRO A 139 3.53 16.52 -14.81
CA PRO A 139 4.46 17.05 -15.81
C PRO A 139 4.47 16.11 -17.02
N ASP A 140 4.34 16.68 -18.22
CA ASP A 140 4.31 15.93 -19.47
C ASP A 140 5.62 15.16 -19.66
N GLU A 141 5.57 13.82 -19.64
CA GLU A 141 6.65 13.00 -20.17
C GLU A 141 6.65 13.15 -21.69
N ALA A 142 7.55 14.00 -22.19
CA ALA A 142 7.81 14.13 -23.61
C ALA A 142 8.32 12.80 -24.18
N GLU A 143 7.47 12.15 -24.98
CA GLU A 143 7.82 11.07 -25.89
C GLU A 143 9.08 11.44 -26.69
N LYS A 144 10.21 10.77 -26.42
CA LYS A 144 11.29 10.65 -27.39
C LYS A 144 10.98 9.50 -28.34
N SER A 145 10.05 9.73 -29.26
CA SER A 145 9.98 9.01 -30.52
C SER A 145 10.95 9.66 -31.51
N ALA A 146 12.09 9.02 -31.75
CA ALA A 146 12.92 9.22 -32.93
C ALA A 146 13.40 7.82 -33.34
N SER A 147 13.24 7.32 -34.55
CA SER A 147 12.77 7.87 -35.82
C SER A 147 12.66 6.67 -36.77
N ASN A 148 11.54 6.52 -37.48
CA ASN A 148 11.50 5.68 -38.69
C ASN A 148 12.09 6.50 -39.85
N GLU A 149 12.97 5.87 -40.63
CA GLU A 149 12.94 5.77 -42.10
C GLU A 149 14.33 5.70 -42.76
N ALA A 150 14.34 5.03 -43.92
CA ALA A 150 15.41 4.70 -44.85
C ALA A 150 16.27 3.49 -44.46
N GLY A 151 16.37 2.42 -45.24
CA GLY A 151 15.98 2.18 -46.61
C GLY A 151 16.55 0.81 -47.01
N ASP A 152 15.83 0.12 -47.88
CA ASP A 152 16.19 -1.14 -48.51
C ASP A 152 17.59 -1.06 -49.14
N ASP A 153 18.54 -1.90 -48.72
CA ASP A 153 19.67 -2.25 -49.59
C ASP A 153 20.12 -3.70 -49.35
N LYS A 154 19.93 -4.50 -50.39
CA LYS A 154 20.46 -5.85 -50.53
C LYS A 154 21.98 -5.74 -50.70
N LEU A 155 22.75 -6.39 -49.82
CA LEU A 155 24.11 -6.80 -50.18
C LEU A 155 24.29 -8.31 -50.03
N SER A 156 24.59 -8.94 -51.16
CA SER A 156 24.91 -10.36 -51.30
C SER A 156 26.42 -10.59 -51.25
N MET A 157 26.82 -11.82 -50.89
CA MET A 157 28.13 -12.47 -51.08
C MET A 157 29.27 -11.91 -50.20
N ARG A 158 30.07 -12.72 -49.52
CA ARG A 158 30.59 -14.07 -49.83
C ARG A 158 30.72 -14.93 -48.58
#